data_AF-A0A845FB24-F1
#
_entry.id   AF-A0A845FB24-F1
#
_cell.length_a   1.000
_cell.length_b   1.000
_cell.length_c   1.000
_cell.angle_alpha   90.00
_cell.angle_beta   90.00
_cell.angle_gamma   90.00
#
_symmetry.space_group_name_H-M   'P 1'
#
loop_
_entity.id
_entity.type
_entity.pdbx_description
1 polymer ?
#
loop_
_entity_poly.entity_id
_entity_poly.type
_entity_poly.pdbx_seq_one_letter_code
_entity_poly.pdbx_strand_id
1 'polypeptide(L)'
;MSRYLEHIEPEDVRFLMDLSEFKTIVLKMLGEAQNLVNLQISYDFLDEPEGDTLVRPMVELNEISKFTEEDRHTLLQSGFSIDGEPFDNADYAMEQIFGAEYTILDVTEDEDGAFFTIEMPYRNFKEQKSRM
;
A
#
# COMPACT_ATOMS: atom_id res chain seq x y z
N MET A 1 14.06 24.30 -34.98
CA MET A 1 12.81 23.59 -34.66
C MET A 1 13.16 22.11 -34.48
N SER A 2 13.14 21.46 -33.32
CA SER A 2 12.83 21.85 -31.95
C SER A 2 13.48 20.79 -31.04
N ARG A 3 14.60 21.09 -30.35
CA ARG A 3 15.17 20.22 -29.29
C ARG A 3 14.31 20.19 -28.02
N TYR A 4 13.16 20.86 -28.05
CA TYR A 4 12.20 20.95 -26.94
C TYR A 4 11.53 19.61 -26.58
N LEU A 5 11.59 18.61 -27.45
CA LEU A 5 11.01 17.28 -27.19
C LEU A 5 12.00 16.29 -26.55
N GLU A 6 13.30 16.65 -26.43
CA GLU A 6 14.31 15.74 -25.88
C GLU A 6 14.35 15.71 -24.34
N HIS A 7 13.55 16.55 -23.67
CA HIS A 7 13.52 16.68 -22.19
C HIS A 7 12.09 16.80 -21.65
N ILE A 8 11.13 16.08 -22.23
CA ILE A 8 9.82 15.94 -21.58
C ILE A 8 9.94 14.79 -20.59
N GLU A 9 10.20 15.14 -19.33
CA GLU A 9 10.05 14.21 -18.23
C GLU A 9 8.56 14.04 -17.95
N PRO A 10 8.06 12.80 -17.76
CA PRO A 10 6.68 12.60 -17.35
C PRO A 10 6.45 13.27 -16.00
N GLU A 11 5.24 13.79 -15.77
CA GLU A 11 4.87 14.37 -14.48
C GLU A 11 4.62 13.28 -13.45
N ASP A 12 3.92 12.21 -13.86
CA ASP A 12 3.53 11.09 -13.00
C ASP A 12 3.82 9.73 -13.65
N VAL A 13 3.93 8.70 -12.79
CA VAL A 13 4.07 7.29 -13.17
C VAL A 13 2.91 6.51 -12.59
N ARG A 14 2.34 5.62 -13.40
CA ARG A 14 1.26 4.74 -12.99
C ARG A 14 1.73 3.32 -12.76
N PHE A 15 1.24 2.72 -11.68
CA PHE A 15 1.46 1.35 -11.29
C PHE A 15 0.11 0.64 -11.21
N LEU A 16 0.10 -0.62 -11.60
CA LEU A 16 -0.99 -1.54 -11.31
C LEU A 16 -0.49 -2.47 -10.23
N MET A 17 -1.26 -2.61 -9.15
CA MET A 17 -0.91 -3.46 -8.03
C MET A 17 -2.07 -4.37 -7.68
N ASP A 18 -1.87 -5.66 -7.84
CA ASP A 18 -2.86 -6.65 -7.47
C ASP A 18 -3.00 -6.73 -5.95
N LEU A 19 -4.21 -6.96 -5.44
CA LEU A 19 -4.41 -7.16 -3.99
C LEU A 19 -3.62 -8.36 -3.46
N SER A 20 -3.42 -9.39 -4.29
CA SER A 20 -2.62 -10.57 -3.96
C SER A 20 -1.12 -10.24 -3.90
N GLU A 21 -0.63 -9.36 -4.77
CA GLU A 21 0.72 -8.82 -4.73
C GLU A 21 0.91 -7.98 -3.47
N PHE A 22 -0.02 -7.06 -3.19
CA PHE A 22 0.01 -6.22 -2.00
C PHE A 22 0.02 -7.08 -0.73
N LYS A 23 -0.84 -8.11 -0.64
CA LYS A 23 -0.83 -9.09 0.45
C LYS A 23 0.54 -9.74 0.64
N THR A 24 1.18 -10.14 -0.46
CA THR A 24 2.51 -10.77 -0.45
C THR A 24 3.57 -9.80 0.06
N ILE A 25 3.48 -8.53 -0.30
CA ILE A 25 4.41 -7.48 0.17
C ILE A 25 4.21 -7.25 1.67
N VAL A 26 2.97 -7.10 2.14
CA VAL A 26 2.67 -6.90 3.57
C VAL A 26 3.15 -8.08 4.41
N LEU A 27 2.97 -9.33 3.94
CA LEU A 27 3.52 -10.52 4.63
C LEU A 27 5.05 -10.45 4.77
N LYS A 28 5.76 -9.96 3.76
CA LYS A 28 7.21 -9.77 3.85
C LYS A 28 7.58 -8.69 4.85
N MET A 29 6.81 -7.61 4.93
CA MET A 29 7.02 -6.52 5.89
C MET A 29 6.79 -6.97 7.33
N LEU A 30 5.79 -7.82 7.57
CA LEU A 30 5.53 -8.42 8.89
C LEU A 30 6.70 -9.28 9.39
N GLY A 31 7.54 -9.82 8.49
CA GLY A 31 8.75 -10.55 8.86
C GLY A 31 8.44 -11.76 9.73
N GLU A 32 8.97 -11.77 10.97
CA GLU A 32 8.74 -12.85 11.94
C GLU A 32 7.29 -12.88 12.44
N ALA A 33 6.59 -11.73 12.46
CA ALA A 33 5.23 -11.61 12.93
C ALA A 33 4.20 -12.25 11.97
N GLN A 34 4.57 -12.58 10.73
CA GLN A 34 3.66 -13.16 9.73
C GLN A 34 3.03 -14.49 10.20
N ASN A 35 3.71 -15.23 11.08
CA ASN A 35 3.22 -16.51 11.61
C ASN A 35 2.32 -16.36 12.84
N LEU A 36 2.17 -15.12 13.34
CA LEU A 36 1.35 -14.79 14.50
C LEU A 36 -0.05 -14.34 14.07
N VAL A 37 -0.18 -13.78 12.87
CA VAL A 37 -1.39 -13.11 12.39
C VAL A 37 -1.91 -13.69 11.07
N ASN A 38 -3.23 -13.73 10.94
CA ASN A 38 -3.92 -13.88 9.68
C ASN A 38 -4.09 -12.50 9.05
N LEU A 39 -3.54 -12.35 7.84
CA LEU A 39 -3.64 -11.14 7.05
C LEU A 39 -4.82 -11.20 6.08
N GLN A 40 -5.67 -10.18 6.13
CA GLN A 40 -6.71 -9.91 5.16
C GLN A 40 -6.48 -8.53 4.52
N ILE A 41 -6.51 -8.50 3.19
CA ILE A 41 -6.42 -7.27 2.40
C ILE A 41 -7.79 -7.01 1.80
N SER A 42 -8.27 -5.78 1.94
CA SER A 42 -9.50 -5.28 1.33
C SER A 42 -9.31 -3.81 0.99
N TYR A 43 -10.39 -3.15 0.55
CA TYR A 43 -10.42 -1.73 0.27
C TYR A 43 -11.82 -1.19 0.59
N ASP A 44 -11.91 0.11 0.79
CA ASP A 44 -13.16 0.83 0.95
C ASP A 44 -13.19 2.08 0.07
N PHE A 45 -14.40 2.56 -0.20
CA PHE A 45 -14.64 3.80 -0.92
C PHE A 45 -15.09 4.86 0.07
N LEU A 46 -14.30 5.94 0.19
CA LEU A 46 -14.61 7.08 1.03
C LEU A 46 -15.17 8.20 0.17
N ASP A 47 -16.41 8.59 0.44
CA ASP A 47 -17.02 9.75 -0.18
C ASP A 47 -16.42 11.04 0.42
N GLU A 48 -15.71 11.81 -0.39
CA GLU A 48 -15.20 13.11 0.03
C GLU A 48 -16.31 14.19 -0.05
N PRO A 49 -16.25 15.23 0.81
CA PRO A 49 -17.24 16.29 0.83
C PRO A 49 -17.42 17.04 -0.51
N GLU A 50 -16.41 16.99 -1.38
CA GLU A 50 -16.41 17.64 -2.69
C GLU A 50 -17.00 16.77 -3.81
N GLY A 51 -17.44 15.54 -3.49
CA GLY A 51 -18.11 14.63 -4.42
C GLY A 51 -17.18 13.67 -5.17
N ASP A 52 -15.89 13.68 -4.84
CA ASP A 52 -14.93 12.68 -5.29
C ASP A 52 -14.99 11.43 -4.39
N THR A 53 -14.80 10.25 -4.97
CA THR A 53 -14.73 8.98 -4.23
C THR A 53 -13.28 8.55 -4.16
N LEU A 54 -12.74 8.43 -2.94
CA LEU A 54 -11.37 8.00 -2.69
C LEU A 54 -11.33 6.51 -2.39
N VAL A 55 -10.46 5.78 -3.08
CA VAL A 55 -10.20 4.37 -2.78
C VAL A 55 -9.15 4.29 -1.68
N ARG A 56 -9.48 3.67 -0.54
CA ARG A 56 -8.53 3.46 0.56
C ARG A 56 -8.32 1.97 0.83
N PRO A 57 -7.07 1.46 0.80
CA PRO A 57 -6.77 0.08 1.07
C PRO A 57 -6.91 -0.21 2.56
N MET A 58 -7.17 -1.46 2.91
CA MET A 58 -7.25 -1.94 4.28
C MET A 58 -6.37 -3.16 4.47
N VAL A 59 -5.60 -3.14 5.55
CA VAL A 59 -4.74 -4.23 6.01
C VAL A 59 -5.23 -4.65 7.39
N GLU A 60 -6.07 -5.68 7.40
CA GLU A 60 -6.64 -6.23 8.63
C GLU A 60 -5.79 -7.40 9.12
N LEU A 61 -5.44 -7.35 10.41
CA LEU A 61 -4.62 -8.36 11.08
C LEU A 61 -5.44 -9.01 12.19
N ASN A 62 -5.60 -10.32 12.09
CA ASN A 62 -6.32 -11.10 13.08
C ASN A 62 -5.37 -12.08 13.77
N GLU A 63 -5.43 -12.19 15.10
CA GLU A 63 -4.57 -13.13 15.83
C GLU A 63 -4.88 -14.60 15.45
N ILE A 64 -3.84 -15.41 15.20
CA ILE A 64 -4.02 -16.85 14.92
C ILE A 64 -4.28 -17.61 16.24
N SER A 65 -3.71 -17.15 17.34
CA SER A 65 -3.85 -17.72 18.68
C SER A 65 -3.67 -16.64 19.74
N LYS A 66 -3.89 -16.96 21.02
CA LYS A 66 -3.80 -15.98 22.11
C LYS A 66 -2.44 -15.28 22.12
N PHE A 67 -2.40 -14.02 21.72
CA PHE A 67 -1.20 -13.19 21.70
C PHE A 67 -0.59 -13.06 23.11
N THR A 68 0.69 -13.41 23.23
CA THR A 68 1.50 -13.02 24.38
C THR A 68 1.96 -11.56 24.26
N GLU A 69 2.53 -11.00 25.33
CA GLU A 69 3.11 -9.66 25.28
C GLU A 69 4.34 -9.59 24.37
N GLU A 70 5.10 -10.69 24.25
CA GLU A 70 6.23 -10.82 23.33
C GLU A 70 5.77 -10.83 21.86
N ASP A 71 4.66 -11.52 21.57
CA ASP A 71 4.05 -11.54 20.22
C ASP A 71 3.56 -10.14 19.82
N ARG A 72 2.92 -9.42 20.75
CA ARG A 72 2.51 -8.00 20.54
C ARG A 72 3.72 -7.13 20.22
N HIS A 73 4.81 -7.28 20.97
CA HIS A 73 6.01 -6.50 20.75
C HIS A 73 6.63 -6.79 19.38
N THR A 74 6.70 -8.07 19.00
CA THR A 74 7.22 -8.50 17.68
C THR A 74 6.40 -7.91 16.54
N LEU A 75 5.07 -7.89 16.67
CA LEU A 75 4.21 -7.26 15.68
C LEU A 75 4.44 -5.74 15.60
N LEU A 76 4.45 -5.05 16.74
CA LEU A 76 4.64 -3.59 16.77
C LEU A 76 5.99 -3.17 16.19
N GLN A 77 7.04 -3.99 16.35
CA GLN A 77 8.34 -3.74 15.74
C GLN A 77 8.30 -3.77 14.20
N SER A 78 7.35 -4.49 13.60
CA SER A 78 7.14 -4.51 12.15
C SER A 78 6.40 -3.27 11.62
N GLY A 79 5.97 -2.36 12.51
CA GLY A 79 5.20 -1.16 12.16
C GLY A 79 3.68 -1.39 12.06
N PHE A 80 3.23 -2.65 12.16
CA PHE A 80 1.82 -3.01 12.11
C PHE A 80 1.19 -3.17 13.50
N SER A 81 -0.13 -3.05 13.56
CA SER A 81 -0.90 -3.26 14.79
C SER A 81 -2.19 -4.06 14.52
N ILE A 82 -2.49 -5.04 15.38
CA ILE A 82 -3.80 -5.73 15.39
C ILE A 82 -4.88 -4.83 15.99
N ASP A 83 -4.51 -4.04 17.01
CA ASP A 83 -5.44 -3.15 17.72
C ASP A 83 -5.63 -1.81 16.97
N GLY A 84 -4.90 -1.58 15.87
CA GLY A 84 -4.95 -0.37 15.05
C GLY A 84 -6.05 -0.42 13.98
N GLU A 85 -6.34 0.73 13.37
CA GLU A 85 -7.29 0.74 12.25
C GLU A 85 -6.69 0.04 11.03
N PRO A 86 -7.46 -0.79 10.29
CA PRO A 86 -6.96 -1.47 9.09
C PRO A 86 -6.40 -0.50 8.05
N PHE A 87 -6.94 0.72 7.99
CA PHE A 87 -6.45 1.76 7.11
C PHE A 87 -5.05 2.26 7.50
N ASP A 88 -4.75 2.40 8.79
CA ASP A 88 -3.42 2.86 9.24
C ASP A 88 -2.32 1.87 8.85
N ASN A 89 -2.61 0.57 9.01
CA ASN A 89 -1.72 -0.49 8.56
C ASN A 89 -1.51 -0.46 7.04
N ALA A 90 -2.56 -0.13 6.28
CA ALA A 90 -2.49 -0.05 4.83
C ALA A 90 -1.72 1.18 4.36
N ASP A 91 -1.97 2.33 4.98
CA ASP A 91 -1.25 3.58 4.72
C ASP A 91 0.24 3.41 5.02
N TYR A 92 0.58 2.78 6.16
CA TYR A 92 1.96 2.42 6.49
C TYR A 92 2.60 1.56 5.39
N ALA A 93 1.93 0.48 4.98
CA ALA A 93 2.46 -0.41 3.94
C ALA A 93 2.65 0.30 2.61
N MET A 94 1.67 1.10 2.17
CA MET A 94 1.75 1.85 0.92
C MET A 94 2.84 2.93 0.97
N GLU A 95 3.03 3.62 2.09
CA GLU A 95 4.12 4.58 2.26
C GLU A 95 5.49 3.89 2.18
N GLN A 96 5.63 2.66 2.69
CA GLN A 96 6.87 1.91 2.54
C GLN A 96 7.13 1.46 1.08
N ILE A 97 6.08 1.24 0.28
CA ILE A 97 6.22 0.81 -1.13
C ILE A 97 6.44 2.01 -2.07
N PHE A 98 5.61 3.04 -1.93
CA PHE A 98 5.53 4.16 -2.87
C PHE A 98 6.01 5.50 -2.28
N GLY A 99 6.42 5.53 -1.01
CA GLY A 99 6.78 6.77 -0.33
C GLY A 99 5.57 7.59 0.10
N ALA A 100 5.82 8.79 0.62
CA ALA A 100 4.79 9.64 1.21
C ALA A 100 3.84 10.29 0.20
N GLU A 101 4.17 10.29 -1.10
CA GLU A 101 3.34 10.92 -2.13
C GLU A 101 2.93 9.87 -3.17
N TYR A 102 1.76 9.28 -2.97
CA TYR A 102 1.08 8.41 -3.92
C TYR A 102 -0.42 8.72 -3.90
N THR A 103 -1.13 8.31 -4.94
CA THR A 103 -2.60 8.42 -4.98
C THR A 103 -3.16 7.18 -5.65
N ILE A 104 -4.16 6.56 -5.02
CA ILE A 104 -4.90 5.45 -5.62
C ILE A 104 -6.05 6.08 -6.40
N LEU A 105 -5.98 5.98 -7.73
CA LEU A 105 -6.96 6.59 -8.62
C LEU A 105 -8.22 5.76 -8.73
N ASP A 106 -8.07 4.43 -8.75
CA ASP A 106 -9.19 3.51 -8.97
C ASP A 106 -8.84 2.09 -8.49
N VAL A 107 -9.88 1.27 -8.33
CA VAL A 107 -9.78 -0.17 -8.13
C VAL A 107 -10.65 -0.87 -9.17
N THR A 108 -10.05 -1.82 -9.88
CA THR A 108 -10.74 -2.61 -10.89
C THR A 108 -10.74 -4.07 -10.46
N GLU A 109 -11.87 -4.76 -10.61
CA GLU A 109 -12.00 -6.20 -10.36
C GLU A 109 -12.13 -6.96 -11.69
N ASP A 110 -11.32 -8.01 -11.85
CA ASP A 110 -11.40 -8.94 -12.97
C ASP A 110 -11.44 -10.41 -12.51
N GLU A 111 -11.20 -11.36 -13.43
CA GLU A 111 -11.24 -12.80 -13.14
C GLU A 111 -10.08 -13.26 -12.24
N ASP A 112 -8.97 -12.51 -12.19
CA ASP A 112 -7.76 -12.82 -11.44
C ASP A 112 -7.74 -12.12 -10.06
N GLY A 113 -8.56 -11.08 -9.89
CA GLY A 113 -8.82 -10.43 -8.62
C GLY A 113 -9.01 -8.92 -8.75
N ALA A 114 -8.98 -8.22 -7.63
CA ALA A 114 -8.95 -6.76 -7.64
C ALA A 114 -7.50 -6.25 -7.78
N PHE A 115 -7.32 -5.12 -8.46
CA PHE A 115 -6.07 -4.40 -8.53
C PHE A 115 -6.28 -2.88 -8.40
N PHE A 116 -5.30 -2.22 -7.79
CA PHE A 116 -5.26 -0.77 -7.64
C PHE A 116 -4.53 -0.13 -8.83
N THR A 117 -5.09 0.98 -9.33
CA THR A 117 -4.36 1.92 -10.20
C THR A 117 -3.77 3.02 -9.33
N ILE A 118 -2.44 3.03 -9.22
CA ILE A 118 -1.70 3.92 -8.31
C ILE A 118 -0.88 4.91 -9.14
N GLU A 119 -0.96 6.18 -8.81
CA GLU A 119 -0.18 7.26 -9.43
C GLU A 119 0.82 7.83 -8.42
N MET A 120 2.04 8.07 -8.89
CA MET A 120 3.12 8.67 -8.09
C MET A 120 3.85 9.73 -8.93
N PRO A 121 4.22 10.88 -8.35
CA PRO A 121 5.04 11.88 -9.03
C PRO A 121 6.36 11.29 -9.54
N TYR A 122 6.69 11.55 -10.80
CA TYR A 122 7.88 10.99 -11.45
C TYR A 122 9.20 11.35 -10.76
N ARG A 123 9.25 12.53 -10.13
CA ARG A 123 10.40 12.96 -9.32
C ARG A 123 10.65 11.98 -8.15
N ASN A 124 9.60 11.50 -7.50
CA ASN A 124 9.67 10.56 -6.39
C ASN A 124 10.05 9.16 -6.88
N PHE A 125 9.50 8.75 -8.03
CA PHE A 125 9.93 7.52 -8.70
C PHE A 125 11.44 7.48 -8.97
N LYS A 126 12.00 8.58 -9.48
CA LYS A 126 13.44 8.70 -9.72
C LYS A 126 14.26 8.58 -8.44
N GLU A 127 13.82 9.23 -7.36
CA GLU A 127 14.50 9.17 -6.07
C GLU A 127 14.50 7.75 -5.49
N GLN A 128 13.39 7.03 -5.58
CA GLN A 128 13.32 5.63 -5.14
C GLN A 128 14.22 4.73 -5.98
N LYS A 129 14.17 4.86 -7.31
CA LYS A 129 15.01 4.07 -8.22
C LYS A 129 16.51 4.26 -7.95
N SER A 130 16.92 5.45 -7.48
CA SER A 130 18.31 5.71 -7.11
C SER A 130 18.72 5.13 -5.76
N ARG A 131 17.77 4.70 -4.92
CA ARG A 131 18.02 4.10 -3.59
C ARG A 131 18.02 2.56 -3.61
N MET A 132 17.46 1.96 -4.67
CA MET A 132 17.53 0.51 -4.95
C MET A 132 18.83 0.13 -5.63
#